data_AF-A0A956S4Q0-F1
#
_entry.id   AF-A0A956S4Q0-F1
#
_cell.length_a   1.000
_cell.length_b   1.000
_cell.length_c   1.000
_cell.angle_alpha   90.00
_cell.angle_beta   90.00
_cell.angle_gamma   90.00
#
_symmetry.space_group_name_H-M   'P 1'
#
loop_
_entity.id
_entity.type
_entity.pdbx_description
1 polymer ?
#
loop_
_entity_poly.entity_id
_entity_poly.type
_entity_poly.pdbx_seq_one_letter_code
_entity_poly.pdbx_strand_id
1 'polypeptide(L)'
;MTSAQHFLGIDACRGGWIGVSMTNDFAYTNDIHFWPNAAALFFDLPRWQSALIDMPIGLTDEESGIRACEPLARNMLGAKRSSIFSPPVRAALHAQSYAEACRINAHLCGKKISKQAWNIVPKIREIDAILRQKPELQTRVRESHPELCFCQLNDQKPILPKKKAGAGQQKRLDVLEKYSANAKAFLSTNIAAFPRKIIAI
;
A
#
# COMPACT_ATOMS: atom_id res chain seq x y z
N MET A 1 10.70 15.48 27.90
CA MET A 1 9.45 15.26 27.13
C MET A 1 9.84 14.52 25.87
N THR A 2 9.47 13.26 25.71
CA THR A 2 9.64 12.55 24.43
C THR A 2 8.73 13.24 23.41
N SER A 3 9.29 13.73 22.30
CA SER A 3 8.50 14.24 21.18
C SER A 3 7.48 13.18 20.75
N ALA A 4 6.25 13.59 20.42
CA ALA A 4 5.25 12.67 19.88
C ALA A 4 5.86 11.93 18.68
N GLN A 5 5.76 10.60 18.68
CA GLN A 5 6.21 9.81 17.53
C GLN A 5 5.14 9.87 16.45
N HIS A 6 5.55 10.16 15.23
CA HIS A 6 4.65 10.23 14.08
C HIS A 6 4.88 9.04 13.14
N PHE A 7 3.78 8.44 12.71
CA PHE A 7 3.71 7.34 11.77
C PHE A 7 2.98 7.79 10.51
N LEU A 8 3.30 7.19 9.37
CA LEU A 8 2.71 7.55 8.08
C LEU A 8 2.13 6.32 7.37
N GLY A 9 0.86 6.38 6.99
CA GLY A 9 0.26 5.44 6.04
C GLY A 9 0.24 6.06 4.64
N ILE A 10 0.69 5.33 3.61
CA ILE A 10 0.91 5.83 2.25
C ILE A 10 0.17 4.94 1.24
N ASP A 11 -0.49 5.58 0.28
CA ASP A 11 -1.06 4.91 -0.90
C ASP A 11 -0.66 5.66 -2.18
N ALA A 12 -0.60 4.93 -3.29
CA ALA A 12 -0.42 5.54 -4.59
C ALA A 12 -1.74 6.16 -5.07
N CYS A 13 -1.63 7.17 -5.92
CA CYS A 13 -2.79 7.72 -6.60
C CYS A 13 -2.43 8.24 -7.99
N ARG A 14 -3.45 8.57 -8.79
CA ARG A 14 -3.24 9.08 -10.15
C ARG A 14 -2.40 10.36 -10.17
N GLY A 15 -2.51 11.20 -9.14
CA GLY A 15 -1.72 12.42 -8.99
C GLY A 15 -0.30 12.21 -8.46
N GLY A 16 0.05 11.04 -7.92
CA GLY A 16 1.31 10.85 -7.21
C GLY A 16 1.16 9.85 -6.05
N TRP A 17 1.41 10.35 -4.85
CA TRP A 17 1.34 9.61 -3.58
C TRP A 17 0.58 10.44 -2.56
N ILE A 18 -0.25 9.78 -1.76
CA ILE A 18 -1.01 10.39 -0.67
C ILE A 18 -0.64 9.72 0.64
N GLY A 19 -0.56 10.50 1.72
CA GLY A 19 -0.25 9.97 3.04
C GLY A 19 -1.11 10.56 4.14
N VAL A 20 -1.42 9.76 5.15
CA VAL A 20 -2.10 10.18 6.38
C VAL A 20 -1.17 9.87 7.54
N SER A 21 -0.87 10.86 8.37
CA SER A 21 -0.09 10.62 9.58
C SER A 21 -0.91 10.51 10.84
N MET A 22 -0.37 9.72 11.77
CA MET A 22 -0.93 9.47 13.09
C MET A 22 0.18 9.53 14.13
N THR A 23 -0.15 9.95 15.34
CA THR A 23 0.73 9.88 16.50
C THR A 23 0.66 8.51 17.17
N ASN A 24 1.57 8.23 18.09
CA ASN A 24 1.64 6.96 18.83
C ASN A 24 0.45 6.69 19.77
N ASP A 25 -0.36 7.69 20.08
CA ASP A 25 -1.64 7.59 20.79
C ASP A 25 -2.84 7.42 19.84
N PHE A 26 -2.58 7.10 18.57
CA PHE A 26 -3.58 6.92 17.51
C PHE A 26 -4.39 8.18 17.15
N ALA A 27 -3.93 9.37 17.53
CA ALA A 27 -4.54 10.59 17.03
C ALA A 27 -4.12 10.86 15.59
N TYR A 28 -5.07 11.18 14.71
CA TYR A 28 -4.74 11.73 13.40
C TYR A 28 -4.10 13.10 13.57
N THR A 29 -2.97 13.31 12.91
CA THR A 29 -2.56 14.68 12.60
C THR A 29 -3.57 15.21 11.58
N ASN A 30 -4.05 16.45 11.72
CA ASN A 30 -5.00 17.05 10.77
C ASN A 30 -4.43 17.24 9.35
N ASP A 31 -3.22 16.73 9.08
CA ASP A 31 -2.52 16.84 7.82
C ASP A 31 -2.70 15.59 6.97
N ILE A 32 -3.12 15.81 5.73
CA ILE A 32 -3.03 14.83 4.65
C ILE A 32 -1.94 15.32 3.71
N HIS A 33 -0.99 14.46 3.44
CA HIS A 33 0.19 14.76 2.65
C HIS A 33 0.00 14.31 1.21
N PHE A 34 0.57 15.07 0.28
CA PHE A 34 0.57 14.73 -1.13
C PHE A 34 1.95 14.98 -1.73
N TRP A 35 2.42 14.02 -2.52
CA TRP A 35 3.68 14.12 -3.25
C TRP A 35 3.47 13.77 -4.72
N PRO A 36 4.01 14.55 -5.66
CA PRO A 36 3.82 14.29 -7.09
C PRO A 36 4.51 13.01 -7.57
N ASN A 37 5.55 12.55 -6.88
CA ASN A 37 6.33 11.36 -7.22
C ASN A 37 7.02 10.79 -5.96
N ALA A 38 7.57 9.59 -6.09
CA ALA A 38 8.23 8.92 -4.96
C ALA A 38 9.48 9.68 -4.50
N ALA A 39 10.21 10.38 -5.37
CA ALA A 39 11.39 11.14 -4.95
C ALA A 39 11.04 12.23 -3.92
N ALA A 40 9.95 12.97 -4.16
CA ALA A 40 9.44 13.96 -3.20
C ALA A 40 8.96 13.30 -1.89
N LEU A 41 8.24 12.17 -1.97
CA LEU A 41 7.83 11.40 -0.80
C LEU A 41 9.03 10.94 0.04
N PHE A 42 10.05 10.36 -0.58
CA PHE A 42 11.22 9.83 0.11
C PHE A 42 12.18 10.90 0.61
N PHE A 43 12.14 12.11 0.03
CA PHE A 43 12.83 13.28 0.57
C PHE A 43 12.23 13.72 1.93
N ASP A 44 10.89 13.73 2.04
CA ASP A 44 10.20 14.11 3.27
C ASP A 44 10.14 13.00 4.32
N LEU A 45 10.29 11.73 3.91
CA LEU A 45 10.13 10.54 4.76
C LEU A 45 10.87 10.58 6.12
N PRO A 46 12.09 11.17 6.25
CA PRO A 46 12.79 11.26 7.55
C PRO A 46 12.00 11.96 8.66
N ARG A 47 10.94 12.73 8.34
CA ARG A 47 10.06 13.38 9.32
C ARG A 47 9.25 12.38 10.17
N TRP A 48 9.06 11.15 9.70
CA TRP A 48 8.29 10.11 10.39
C TRP A 48 9.17 9.01 10.95
N GLN A 49 8.76 8.46 12.09
CA GLN A 49 9.47 7.36 12.76
C GLN A 49 9.45 6.10 11.90
N SER A 50 8.29 5.78 11.31
CA SER A 50 8.14 4.72 10.31
C SER A 50 6.95 4.99 9.40
N ALA A 51 6.95 4.35 8.24
CA ALA A 51 5.88 4.44 7.26
C ALA A 51 5.44 3.06 6.75
N LEU A 52 4.15 2.93 6.48
CA LEU A 52 3.53 1.78 5.83
C LEU A 52 3.02 2.22 4.46
N ILE A 53 3.40 1.50 3.40
CA ILE A 53 3.02 1.82 2.02
C ILE A 53 2.25 0.66 1.39
N ASP A 54 1.11 0.92 0.74
CA ASP A 54 0.34 -0.09 -0.01
C ASP A 54 0.98 -0.33 -1.39
N MET A 55 2.21 -0.85 -1.37
CA MET A 55 2.96 -1.15 -2.59
C MET A 55 3.97 -2.28 -2.32
N PRO A 56 4.16 -3.21 -3.28
CA PRO A 56 5.17 -4.26 -3.19
C PRO A 56 6.59 -3.72 -2.96
N ILE A 57 7.29 -4.23 -1.93
CA ILE A 57 8.71 -3.96 -1.66
C ILE A 57 9.53 -5.26 -1.68
N GLY A 58 10.72 -5.22 -2.27
CA GLY A 58 11.61 -6.40 -2.30
C GLY A 58 11.19 -7.43 -3.34
N LEU A 59 10.97 -6.97 -4.58
CA LEU A 59 10.69 -7.85 -5.72
C LEU A 59 11.81 -8.86 -5.94
N THR A 60 11.47 -9.99 -6.55
CA THR A 60 12.45 -11.03 -6.88
C THR A 60 13.15 -10.73 -8.21
N ASP A 61 14.44 -11.05 -8.30
CA ASP A 61 15.20 -11.08 -9.56
C ASP A 61 15.18 -12.47 -10.22
N GLU A 62 14.88 -13.54 -9.46
CA GLU A 62 15.08 -14.94 -9.85
C GLU A 62 13.79 -15.70 -10.24
N GLU A 63 14.00 -16.92 -10.76
CA GLU A 63 12.99 -17.83 -11.35
C GLU A 63 11.86 -18.28 -10.41
N SER A 64 12.06 -18.25 -9.09
CA SER A 64 11.02 -18.71 -8.15
C SER A 64 9.89 -17.68 -7.93
N GLY A 65 10.11 -16.41 -8.27
CA GLY A 65 9.13 -15.34 -8.53
C GLY A 65 8.06 -15.00 -7.48
N ILE A 66 7.94 -15.74 -6.39
CA ILE A 66 6.91 -15.59 -5.37
C ILE A 66 7.60 -15.20 -4.07
N ARG A 67 7.27 -14.02 -3.56
CA ARG A 67 7.79 -13.58 -2.27
C ARG A 67 7.08 -14.35 -1.17
N ALA A 68 7.78 -14.65 -0.08
CA ALA A 68 7.20 -15.39 1.03
C ALA A 68 5.95 -14.71 1.63
N CYS A 69 5.84 -13.37 1.49
CA CYS A 69 4.72 -12.62 2.03
C CYS A 69 3.37 -12.92 1.34
N GLU A 70 3.30 -13.20 0.03
CA GLU A 70 1.99 -13.41 -0.60
C GLU A 70 1.30 -14.71 -0.16
N PRO A 71 1.97 -15.89 -0.14
CA PRO A 71 1.35 -17.11 0.37
C PRO A 71 0.88 -16.98 1.82
N LEU A 72 1.69 -16.35 2.68
CA LEU A 72 1.34 -16.09 4.08
C LEU A 72 0.11 -15.18 4.19
N ALA A 73 0.10 -14.07 3.45
CA ALA A 73 -1.04 -13.16 3.41
C ALA A 73 -2.32 -13.82 2.91
N ARG A 74 -2.23 -14.66 1.87
CA ARG A 74 -3.37 -15.42 1.35
C ARG A 74 -3.93 -16.40 2.38
N ASN A 75 -3.05 -17.05 3.15
CA ASN A 75 -3.47 -17.95 4.22
C ASN A 75 -4.24 -17.18 5.32
N MET A 76 -3.67 -16.07 5.80
CA MET A 76 -4.30 -15.21 6.82
C MET A 76 -5.66 -14.66 6.38
N LEU A 77 -5.84 -14.38 5.08
CA LEU A 77 -7.09 -13.79 4.57
C LEU A 77 -8.18 -14.80 4.22
N GLY A 78 -7.88 -16.09 4.13
CA GLY A 78 -8.87 -17.15 3.84
C GLY A 78 -9.76 -16.81 2.64
N ALA A 79 -11.06 -16.59 2.88
CA ALA A 79 -12.04 -16.21 1.85
C ALA A 79 -11.70 -14.91 1.08
N LYS A 80 -10.80 -14.07 1.61
CA LYS A 80 -10.30 -12.84 0.98
C LYS A 80 -8.93 -12.99 0.32
N ARG A 81 -8.39 -14.22 0.19
CA ARG A 81 -7.08 -14.48 -0.45
C ARG A 81 -6.91 -13.87 -1.85
N SER A 82 -8.00 -13.71 -2.60
CA SER A 82 -7.98 -13.13 -3.95
C SER A 82 -7.71 -11.62 -3.98
N SER A 83 -7.76 -10.95 -2.83
CA SER A 83 -7.33 -9.54 -2.71
C SER A 83 -5.81 -9.38 -2.82
N ILE A 84 -5.04 -10.43 -2.55
CA ILE A 84 -3.58 -10.43 -2.70
C ILE A 84 -3.22 -10.74 -4.14
N PHE A 85 -2.91 -9.71 -4.91
CA PHE A 85 -2.28 -9.88 -6.22
C PHE A 85 -0.82 -10.32 -6.04
N SER A 86 -0.26 -11.00 -7.06
CA SER A 86 1.17 -11.28 -7.12
C SER A 86 1.86 -10.18 -7.92
N PRO A 87 2.88 -9.50 -7.36
CA PRO A 87 3.59 -8.47 -8.08
C PRO A 87 4.41 -9.06 -9.24
N PRO A 88 4.74 -8.26 -10.26
CA PRO A 88 5.69 -8.67 -11.29
C PRO A 88 7.08 -8.94 -10.72
N VAL A 89 7.84 -9.82 -11.37
CA VAL A 89 9.29 -9.91 -11.16
C VAL A 89 9.95 -8.60 -11.58
N ARG A 90 11.10 -8.26 -10.98
CA ARG A 90 11.73 -6.96 -11.18
C ARG A 90 12.05 -6.67 -12.65
N ALA A 91 12.53 -7.66 -13.40
CA ALA A 91 12.82 -7.51 -14.83
C ALA A 91 11.60 -7.05 -15.64
N ALA A 92 10.39 -7.49 -15.28
CA ALA A 92 9.17 -7.11 -15.99
C ALA A 92 8.74 -5.66 -15.74
N LEU A 93 9.30 -4.99 -14.73
CA LEU A 93 9.05 -3.57 -14.50
C LEU A 93 9.59 -2.70 -15.64
N HIS A 94 10.58 -3.14 -16.39
CA HIS A 94 11.22 -2.35 -17.45
C HIS A 94 10.68 -2.65 -18.86
N ALA A 95 9.70 -3.53 -18.97
CA ALA A 95 9.05 -3.84 -20.24
C ALA A 95 8.36 -2.60 -20.85
N GLN A 96 8.43 -2.49 -22.17
CA GLN A 96 7.84 -1.40 -22.94
C GLN A 96 6.35 -1.63 -23.23
N SER A 97 5.86 -2.87 -23.07
CA SER A 97 4.45 -3.21 -23.27
C SER A 97 3.96 -4.26 -22.28
N TYR A 98 2.64 -4.32 -22.07
CA TYR A 98 2.01 -5.36 -21.26
C TYR A 98 2.30 -6.78 -21.80
N ALA A 99 2.34 -6.93 -23.12
CA ALA A 99 2.63 -8.21 -23.77
C ALA A 99 4.07 -8.68 -23.46
N GLU A 100 5.03 -7.76 -23.59
CA GLU A 100 6.42 -8.01 -23.23
C GLU A 100 6.58 -8.31 -21.74
N ALA A 101 5.93 -7.53 -20.87
CA ALA A 101 5.96 -7.73 -19.42
C ALA A 101 5.42 -9.13 -19.05
N CYS A 102 4.32 -9.56 -19.68
CA CYS A 102 3.78 -10.90 -19.50
C CYS A 102 4.72 -11.98 -20.00
N ARG A 103 5.42 -11.76 -21.12
CA ARG A 103 6.42 -12.69 -21.65
C ARG A 103 7.59 -12.85 -20.68
N ILE A 104 8.16 -11.74 -20.20
CA ILE A 104 9.26 -11.73 -19.23
C ILE A 104 8.83 -12.43 -17.94
N ASN A 105 7.68 -12.05 -17.38
CA ASN A 105 7.20 -12.60 -16.13
C ASN A 105 6.86 -14.10 -16.26
N ALA A 106 6.24 -14.52 -17.36
CA ALA A 106 5.93 -15.93 -17.59
C ALA A 106 7.19 -16.77 -17.79
N HIS A 107 8.21 -16.24 -18.47
CA HIS A 107 9.49 -16.89 -18.64
C HIS A 107 10.22 -17.09 -17.32
N LEU A 108 10.24 -16.05 -16.47
CA LEU A 108 10.97 -16.10 -15.21
C LEU A 108 10.20 -16.86 -14.12
N CYS A 109 8.90 -16.62 -13.91
CA CYS A 109 8.16 -17.20 -12.77
C CYS A 109 6.95 -18.06 -13.14
N GLY A 110 6.82 -18.45 -14.42
CA GLY A 110 5.74 -19.32 -14.90
C GLY A 110 4.35 -18.67 -14.90
N LYS A 111 4.23 -17.38 -14.60
CA LYS A 111 2.94 -16.68 -14.49
C LYS A 111 2.91 -15.40 -15.32
N LYS A 112 1.76 -15.11 -15.94
CA LYS A 112 1.51 -13.80 -16.56
C LYS A 112 1.10 -12.77 -15.50
N ILE A 113 1.32 -11.49 -15.81
CA ILE A 113 0.95 -10.36 -14.96
C ILE A 113 -0.54 -10.06 -15.16
N SER A 114 -1.28 -9.76 -14.09
CA SER A 114 -2.67 -9.30 -14.21
C SER A 114 -2.73 -7.84 -14.69
N LYS A 115 -3.84 -7.42 -15.31
CA LYS A 115 -4.03 -6.01 -15.67
C LYS A 115 -3.95 -5.07 -14.46
N GLN A 116 -4.47 -5.50 -13.31
CA GLN A 116 -4.36 -4.74 -12.06
C GLN A 116 -2.90 -4.52 -11.66
N ALA A 117 -2.08 -5.58 -11.64
CA ALA A 117 -0.67 -5.48 -11.29
C ALA A 117 0.11 -4.64 -12.32
N TRP A 118 -0.23 -4.76 -13.61
CA TRP A 118 0.38 -3.96 -14.67
C TRP A 118 0.11 -2.45 -14.52
N ASN A 119 -1.13 -2.07 -14.20
CA ASN A 119 -1.50 -0.66 -14.09
C ASN A 119 -0.75 0.10 -12.99
N ILE A 120 -0.26 -0.61 -11.97
CA ILE A 120 0.53 -0.03 -10.87
C ILE A 120 2.05 -0.17 -11.05
N VAL A 121 2.53 -0.84 -12.10
CA VAL A 121 3.97 -0.98 -12.40
C VAL A 121 4.73 0.34 -12.37
N PRO A 122 4.21 1.46 -12.91
CA PRO A 122 4.91 2.74 -12.80
C PRO A 122 5.22 3.14 -11.36
N LYS A 123 4.28 2.93 -10.43
CA LYS A 123 4.45 3.25 -9.00
C LYS A 123 5.34 2.26 -8.28
N ILE A 124 5.26 0.97 -8.63
CA ILE A 124 6.21 -0.05 -8.14
C ILE A 124 7.64 0.32 -8.56
N ARG A 125 7.84 0.70 -9.83
CA ARG A 125 9.14 1.07 -10.39
C ARG A 125 9.74 2.29 -9.70
N GLU A 126 8.93 3.31 -9.40
CA GLU A 126 9.36 4.50 -8.66
C GLU A 126 9.98 4.12 -7.30
N ILE A 127 9.30 3.28 -6.50
CA ILE A 127 9.78 2.93 -5.16
C ILE A 127 10.92 1.90 -5.18
N ASP A 128 10.88 0.91 -6.09
CA ASP A 128 11.94 -0.11 -6.21
C ASP A 128 13.28 0.55 -6.55
N ALA A 129 13.28 1.52 -7.47
CA ALA A 129 14.49 2.27 -7.84
C ALA A 129 15.10 3.01 -6.64
N ILE A 130 14.28 3.70 -5.83
CA ILE A 130 14.76 4.47 -4.66
C ILE A 130 15.25 3.53 -3.56
N LEU A 131 14.49 2.50 -3.21
CA LEU A 131 14.83 1.59 -2.11
C LEU A 131 16.06 0.72 -2.40
N ARG A 132 16.38 0.49 -3.68
CA ARG A 132 17.63 -0.15 -4.10
C ARG A 132 18.83 0.78 -4.00
N GLN A 133 18.65 2.07 -4.26
CA GLN A 133 19.73 3.06 -4.14
C GLN A 133 19.98 3.47 -2.69
N LYS A 134 18.98 3.30 -1.82
CA LYS A 134 18.98 3.73 -0.42
C LYS A 134 18.50 2.63 0.54
N PRO A 135 19.28 1.56 0.75
CA PRO A 135 18.89 0.43 1.60
C PRO A 135 18.53 0.82 3.03
N GLU A 136 19.11 1.90 3.56
CA GLU A 136 18.84 2.43 4.90
C GLU A 136 17.36 2.80 5.10
N LEU A 137 16.65 3.18 4.02
CA LEU A 137 15.24 3.53 4.07
C LEU A 137 14.34 2.31 4.34
N GLN A 138 14.81 1.09 4.06
CA GLN A 138 14.06 -0.14 4.31
C GLN A 138 13.86 -0.42 5.81
N THR A 139 14.62 0.24 6.68
CA THR A 139 14.38 0.22 8.13
C THR A 139 13.16 1.05 8.55
N ARG A 140 12.75 2.02 7.72
CA ARG A 140 11.73 3.02 8.01
C ARG A 140 10.43 2.79 7.26
N VAL A 141 10.50 2.38 5.99
CA VAL A 141 9.32 2.08 5.18
C VAL A 141 9.12 0.57 5.03
N ARG A 142 7.89 0.11 5.25
CA ARG A 142 7.50 -1.29 5.07
C ARG A 142 6.27 -1.40 4.19
N GLU A 143 6.20 -2.48 3.43
CA GLU A 143 5.00 -2.85 2.69
C GLU A 143 3.84 -3.12 3.65
N SER A 144 2.65 -2.71 3.24
CA SER A 144 1.40 -3.00 3.90
C SER A 144 0.35 -3.41 2.87
N HIS A 145 -0.70 -4.08 3.33
CA HIS A 145 -1.85 -4.39 2.48
C HIS A 145 -3.14 -4.14 3.27
N PRO A 146 -4.03 -3.24 2.81
CA PRO A 146 -5.19 -2.81 3.60
C PRO A 146 -6.07 -3.96 4.10
N GLU A 147 -6.34 -4.99 3.29
CA GLU A 147 -7.17 -6.12 3.76
C GLU A 147 -6.47 -6.94 4.86
N LEU A 148 -5.14 -7.02 4.88
CA LEU A 148 -4.40 -7.65 5.97
C LEU A 148 -4.46 -6.80 7.23
N CYS A 149 -4.26 -5.49 7.10
CA CYS A 149 -4.38 -4.55 8.21
C CYS A 149 -5.78 -4.63 8.84
N PHE A 150 -6.83 -4.59 8.02
CA PHE A 150 -8.20 -4.73 8.51
C PHE A 150 -8.49 -6.11 9.11
N CYS A 151 -7.93 -7.18 8.57
CA CYS A 151 -8.04 -8.51 9.16
C CYS A 151 -7.44 -8.53 10.58
N GLN A 152 -6.23 -7.99 10.73
CA GLN A 152 -5.54 -7.92 12.02
C GLN A 152 -6.30 -7.05 13.03
N LEU A 153 -6.75 -5.86 12.62
CA LEU A 153 -7.50 -4.93 13.49
C LEU A 153 -8.90 -5.45 13.85
N ASN A 154 -9.46 -6.37 13.06
CA ASN A 154 -10.75 -7.01 13.28
C ASN A 154 -10.57 -8.43 13.83
N ASP A 155 -9.68 -8.60 14.81
CA ASP A 155 -9.51 -9.85 15.58
C ASP A 155 -9.19 -11.07 14.71
N GLN A 156 -8.29 -10.87 13.72
CA GLN A 156 -7.90 -11.87 12.72
C GLN A 156 -9.08 -12.37 11.85
N LYS A 157 -10.14 -11.57 11.70
CA LYS A 157 -11.31 -11.89 10.87
C LYS A 157 -11.36 -10.97 9.64
N PRO A 158 -11.27 -11.50 8.41
CA PRO A 158 -11.33 -10.68 7.21
C PRO A 158 -12.72 -10.02 7.05
N ILE A 159 -12.76 -8.76 6.63
CA ILE A 159 -14.02 -8.05 6.35
C ILE A 159 -14.55 -8.53 5.00
N LEU A 160 -15.53 -9.44 5.02
CA LEU A 160 -16.10 -10.06 3.81
C LEU A 160 -16.75 -9.05 2.84
N PRO A 161 -17.56 -8.07 3.29
CA PRO A 161 -18.14 -7.09 2.39
C PRO A 161 -17.08 -6.27 1.64
N LYS A 162 -17.31 -6.08 0.33
CA LYS A 162 -16.41 -5.33 -0.56
C LYS A 162 -16.29 -3.87 -0.12
N LYS A 163 -15.11 -3.25 -0.28
CA LYS A 163 -14.84 -1.83 0.03
C LYS A 163 -15.82 -0.86 -0.64
N LYS A 164 -16.35 -1.20 -1.83
CA LYS A 164 -17.30 -0.36 -2.58
C LYS A 164 -18.76 -0.52 -2.14
N ALA A 165 -19.07 -1.50 -1.29
CA ALA A 165 -20.41 -1.67 -0.73
C ALA A 165 -20.53 -0.84 0.57
N GLY A 166 -21.69 -0.23 0.81
CA GLY A 166 -21.94 0.57 2.02
C GLY A 166 -21.62 -0.19 3.31
N ALA A 167 -22.08 -1.44 3.42
CA ALA A 167 -21.76 -2.31 4.56
C ALA A 167 -20.25 -2.55 4.74
N GLY A 168 -19.49 -2.61 3.64
CA GLY A 168 -18.03 -2.78 3.69
C GLY A 168 -17.29 -1.51 4.09
N GLN A 169 -17.80 -0.33 3.74
CA GLN A 169 -17.27 0.95 4.20
C GLN A 169 -17.55 1.13 5.69
N GLN A 170 -18.80 0.93 6.10
CA GLN A 170 -19.22 1.04 7.49
C GLN A 170 -18.40 0.12 8.40
N LYS A 171 -18.28 -1.16 8.05
CA LYS A 171 -17.52 -2.13 8.87
C LYS A 171 -16.04 -1.74 9.02
N ARG A 172 -15.41 -1.17 7.98
CA ARG A 172 -14.02 -0.69 8.06
C ARG A 172 -13.91 0.51 9.00
N LEU A 173 -14.85 1.45 8.93
CA LEU A 173 -14.90 2.59 9.84
C LEU A 173 -15.13 2.16 11.29
N ASP A 174 -16.05 1.24 11.54
CA ASP A 174 -16.31 0.70 12.88
C ASP A 174 -15.07 0.00 13.45
N VAL A 175 -14.26 -0.67 12.61
CA VAL A 175 -12.99 -1.28 13.04
C VAL A 175 -11.96 -0.20 13.39
N LEU A 176 -11.84 0.87 12.59
CA LEU A 176 -10.90 1.96 12.87
C LEU A 176 -11.27 2.73 14.16
N GLU A 177 -12.56 2.93 14.42
CA GLU A 177 -13.03 3.65 15.62
C GLU A 177 -12.72 2.95 16.94
N LYS A 178 -12.47 1.64 16.92
CA LYS A 178 -11.96 0.92 18.10
C LYS A 178 -10.59 1.43 18.56
N TYR A 179 -9.81 2.02 17.64
CA TYR A 179 -8.43 2.45 17.87
C TYR A 179 -8.28 3.97 17.82
N SER A 180 -9.05 4.64 16.95
CA SER A 180 -9.06 6.09 16.82
C SER A 180 -10.49 6.58 16.80
N ALA A 181 -10.96 7.13 17.93
CA ALA A 181 -12.34 7.60 18.12
C ALA A 181 -12.82 8.58 17.03
N ASN A 182 -11.90 9.34 16.43
CA ASN A 182 -12.22 10.34 15.40
C ASN A 182 -12.10 9.82 13.96
N ALA A 183 -11.98 8.52 13.72
CA ALA A 183 -11.76 7.98 12.36
C ALA A 183 -12.88 8.32 11.37
N LYS A 184 -14.16 8.21 11.78
CA LYS A 184 -15.29 8.62 10.92
C LYS A 184 -15.27 10.12 10.65
N ALA A 185 -15.10 10.92 11.71
CA ALA A 185 -15.06 12.38 11.60
C ALA A 185 -13.92 12.85 10.68
N PHE A 186 -12.72 12.30 10.87
CA PHE A 186 -11.55 12.58 10.04
C PHE A 186 -11.84 12.29 8.56
N LEU A 187 -12.40 11.12 8.25
CA LEU A 187 -12.74 10.78 6.87
C LEU A 187 -13.80 11.73 6.31
N SER A 188 -14.88 12.02 7.04
CA SER A 188 -15.95 12.90 6.55
C SER A 188 -15.48 14.33 6.30
N THR A 189 -14.61 14.87 7.16
CA THR A 189 -14.08 16.23 7.01
C THR A 189 -13.16 16.33 5.80
N ASN A 190 -12.34 15.29 5.57
CA ASN A 190 -11.28 15.37 4.58
C ASN A 190 -11.67 14.84 3.19
N ILE A 191 -12.67 13.96 3.08
CA ILE A 191 -12.99 13.30 1.80
C ILE A 191 -13.35 14.28 0.68
N ALA A 192 -13.91 15.45 1.02
CA ALA A 192 -14.26 16.49 0.06
C ALA A 192 -13.04 17.24 -0.49
N ALA A 193 -11.96 17.34 0.28
CA ALA A 193 -10.72 18.01 -0.11
C ALA A 193 -9.90 17.21 -1.14
N PHE A 194 -10.22 15.92 -1.32
CA PHE A 194 -9.52 15.03 -2.25
C PHE A 194 -10.46 14.49 -3.33
N PRO A 195 -10.63 15.23 -4.45
CA PRO A 195 -11.45 14.78 -5.57
C PRO A 195 -11.02 13.38 -6.01
N ARG A 196 -11.97 12.44 -6.14
CA ARG A 196 -11.68 11.06 -6.60
C ARG A 196 -10.85 11.03 -7.88
N LYS A 197 -11.04 12.01 -8.78
CA LYS A 197 -10.24 12.16 -10.00
C LYS A 197 -8.75 12.28 -9.74
N ILE A 198 -8.31 12.78 -8.58
CA ILE A 198 -6.89 12.95 -8.22
C ILE A 198 -6.38 11.74 -7.44
N ILE A 199 -7.20 11.19 -6.53
CA ILE A 199 -6.75 10.19 -5.56
C ILE A 199 -7.06 8.72 -5.93
N ALA A 200 -7.96 8.43 -6.87
CA ALA A 200 -8.25 7.06 -7.26
C ALA A 200 -7.28 6.57 -8.36
N ILE A 201 -6.72 5.36 -8.17
CA ILE A 201 -6.04 4.57 -9.21
C ILE A 201 -7.06 3.83 -10.07
#